data_AF-A0A6P5EBD1-F1
#
_entry.id   AF-A0A6P5EBD1-F1
#
_cell.length_a   1.000
_cell.length_b   1.000
_cell.length_c   1.000
_cell.angle_alpha   90.00
_cell.angle_beta   90.00
_cell.angle_gamma   90.00
#
_symmetry.space_group_name_H-M   'P 1'
#
loop_
_entity.id
_entity.type
_entity.pdbx_description
1 polymer ?
#
loop_
_entity_poly.entity_id
_entity_poly.type
_entity_poly.pdbx_seq_one_letter_code
_entity_poly.pdbx_strand_id
1 'polypeptide(L)'
;MSTEVERIDGEIQDILRALRNGFQKLDKITDSNRQLGELEKLTVKMKKCKLLIREFDSAIEDEEIRNLPEVNWQLVEKKQLMIRELNSYVTMRKT
;
A
#
# COMPACT_ATOMS: atom_id res chain seq x y z
N MET A 1 -14.66 8.63 9.73
CA MET A 1 -13.21 8.51 9.51
C MET A 1 -12.60 9.83 9.90
N SER A 2 -11.53 9.81 10.68
CA SER A 2 -10.77 11.00 11.02
C SER A 2 -10.05 11.53 9.78
N THR A 3 -9.81 12.83 9.77
CA THR A 3 -8.98 13.52 8.77
C THR A 3 -7.58 12.90 8.64
N GLU A 4 -7.05 12.28 9.70
CA GLU A 4 -5.79 11.55 9.66
C GLU A 4 -5.89 10.22 8.91
N VAL A 5 -6.93 9.42 9.16
CA VAL A 5 -7.20 8.16 8.46
C VAL A 5 -7.44 8.41 6.98
N GLU A 6 -8.22 9.44 6.62
CA GLU A 6 -8.45 9.82 5.21
C GLU A 6 -7.15 10.29 4.52
N ARG A 7 -6.28 11.03 5.22
CA ARG A 7 -4.97 11.43 4.69
C ARG A 7 -4.08 10.22 4.42
N ILE A 8 -4.00 9.29 5.37
CA ILE A 8 -3.19 8.08 5.24
C ILE A 8 -3.74 7.18 4.13
N ASP A 9 -5.06 7.02 4.02
CA ASP A 9 -5.71 6.28 2.92
C ASP A 9 -5.34 6.88 1.56
N GLY A 10 -5.40 8.21 1.42
CA GLY A 10 -5.02 8.92 0.21
C GLY A 10 -3.55 8.70 -0.18
N GLU A 11 -2.63 8.76 0.78
CA GLU A 11 -1.20 8.47 0.53
C GLU A 11 -0.96 7.00 0.15
N ILE A 12 -1.65 6.05 0.77
CA ILE A 12 -1.57 4.62 0.41
C ILE A 12 -2.05 4.43 -1.03
N GLN A 13 -3.19 5.00 -1.40
CA GLN A 13 -3.74 4.90 -2.75
C GLN A 13 -2.81 5.49 -3.81
N ASP A 14 -2.17 6.64 -3.54
CA ASP A 14 -1.21 7.23 -4.47
C ASP A 14 0.02 6.34 -4.67
N ILE A 15 0.56 5.79 -3.57
CA ILE A 15 1.71 4.89 -3.64
C ILE A 15 1.35 3.59 -4.38
N LEU A 16 0.19 2.99 -4.12
CA LEU A 16 -0.28 1.79 -4.82
C LEU A 16 -0.43 2.06 -6.32
N ARG A 17 -1.01 3.20 -6.71
CA ARG A 17 -1.09 3.63 -8.11
C ARG A 17 0.28 3.80 -8.74
N ALA A 18 1.23 4.41 -8.04
CA ALA A 18 2.60 4.57 -8.51
C ALA A 18 3.32 3.21 -8.65
N LEU A 19 3.10 2.28 -7.72
CA LEU A 19 3.63 0.91 -7.78
C LEU A 19 3.06 0.17 -8.99
N ARG A 20 1.74 0.17 -9.19
CA ARG A 20 1.08 -0.46 -10.34
C ARG A 20 1.64 0.06 -11.67
N ASN A 21 1.72 1.38 -11.83
CA ASN A 21 2.26 1.99 -13.04
C ASN A 21 3.74 1.67 -13.24
N GLY A 22 4.52 1.64 -12.16
CA GLY A 22 5.95 1.34 -12.25
C GLY A 22 6.24 -0.13 -12.54
N PHE A 23 5.50 -1.09 -11.98
CA PHE A 23 5.63 -2.51 -12.33
C PHE A 23 5.18 -2.78 -13.78
N GLN A 24 4.12 -2.14 -14.26
CA GLN A 24 3.73 -2.22 -15.68
C GLN A 24 4.80 -1.68 -16.64
N LYS A 25 5.58 -0.68 -16.21
CA LYS A 25 6.71 -0.15 -16.98
C LYS A 25 7.94 -1.03 -16.86
N LEU A 26 8.19 -1.60 -15.68
CA LEU A 26 9.32 -2.46 -15.38
C LEU A 26 9.35 -3.68 -16.32
N ASP A 27 8.20 -4.29 -16.57
CA ASP A 27 8.03 -5.42 -17.49
C ASP A 27 8.44 -5.10 -18.94
N LYS A 28 8.38 -3.82 -19.33
CA LYS A 28 8.73 -3.35 -20.68
C LYS A 28 10.19 -2.93 -20.81
N ILE A 29 10.95 -2.89 -19.73
CA ILE A 29 12.37 -2.49 -19.75
C ILE A 29 13.21 -3.73 -20.08
N THR A 30 13.90 -3.68 -21.22
CA THR A 30 14.81 -4.77 -21.66
C THR A 30 16.22 -4.64 -21.07
N ASP A 31 16.61 -3.44 -20.62
CA ASP A 31 17.93 -3.19 -20.04
C ASP A 31 17.95 -3.57 -18.55
N SER A 32 18.69 -4.63 -18.20
CA SER A 32 18.71 -5.20 -16.85
C SER A 32 19.18 -4.21 -15.79
N ASN A 33 20.12 -3.31 -16.11
CA ASN A 33 20.63 -2.32 -15.16
C ASN A 33 19.57 -1.25 -14.84
N ARG A 34 18.85 -0.77 -15.85
CA ARG A 34 17.71 0.13 -15.67
C ARG A 34 16.55 -0.55 -14.94
N GLN A 35 16.28 -1.82 -15.25
CA GLN A 35 15.27 -2.61 -14.56
C GLN A 35 15.59 -2.73 -13.06
N LEU A 36 16.84 -3.04 -12.70
CA LEU A 36 17.29 -3.08 -11.30
C LEU A 36 17.09 -1.74 -10.58
N GLY A 37 17.45 -0.63 -11.21
CA GLY A 37 17.26 0.71 -10.64
C GLY A 37 15.79 1.07 -10.41
N GLU A 38 14.91 0.73 -11.35
CA GLU A 38 13.45 0.95 -11.19
C GLU A 38 12.87 0.01 -10.11
N LEU A 39 13.34 -1.24 -10.04
CA LEU A 39 12.92 -2.19 -9.01
C LEU A 39 13.33 -1.72 -7.60
N GLU A 40 14.49 -1.11 -7.44
CA GLU A 40 14.92 -0.54 -6.16
C GLU A 40 13.98 0.60 -5.74
N LYS A 41 13.67 1.52 -6.66
CA LYS A 41 12.70 2.62 -6.40
C LYS A 41 11.32 2.10 -6.05
N LEU A 42 10.86 1.04 -6.72
CA LEU A 42 9.58 0.38 -6.40
C LEU A 42 9.63 -0.28 -5.03
N THR A 43 10.73 -0.94 -4.69
CA THR A 43 10.92 -1.58 -3.39
C THR A 43 10.89 -0.57 -2.24
N VAL A 44 11.50 0.61 -2.42
CA VAL A 44 11.42 1.71 -1.43
C VAL A 44 9.97 2.17 -1.25
N LYS A 45 9.22 2.34 -2.34
CA LYS A 45 7.78 2.69 -2.27
C LYS A 45 6.95 1.60 -1.58
N MET A 46 7.23 0.32 -1.82
CA MET A 46 6.56 -0.79 -1.11
C MET A 46 6.83 -0.75 0.39
N LYS A 47 8.07 -0.44 0.82
CA LYS A 47 8.40 -0.28 2.23
C LYS A 47 7.63 0.90 2.85
N LYS A 48 7.56 2.05 2.17
CA LYS A 48 6.75 3.20 2.60
C LYS A 48 5.27 2.83 2.71
N CYS A 49 4.72 2.14 1.71
CA CYS A 49 3.33 1.66 1.73
C CYS A 49 3.06 0.75 2.93
N LYS A 50 3.98 -0.16 3.25
CA LYS A 50 3.86 -1.07 4.40
C LYS A 50 3.88 -0.32 5.74
N LEU A 51 4.65 0.76 5.86
CA LEU A 51 4.66 1.61 7.04
C LEU A 51 3.34 2.38 7.17
N LEU A 52 2.87 2.99 6.08
CA LEU A 52 1.59 3.70 6.07
C LEU A 52 0.40 2.79 6.38
N ILE A 53 0.39 1.54 5.92
CA ILE A 53 -0.65 0.57 6.28
C ILE A 53 -0.63 0.27 7.79
N ARG A 54 0.55 0.26 8.44
CA ARG A 54 0.64 0.13 9.91
C ARG A 54 0.17 1.39 10.63
N GLU A 55 0.50 2.56 10.12
CA GLU A 55 0.00 3.83 10.66
C GLU A 55 -1.52 3.95 10.49
N PHE A 56 -2.06 3.48 9.37
CA PHE A 56 -3.50 3.38 9.13
C PHE A 56 -4.17 2.47 10.15
N ASP A 57 -3.57 1.30 10.42
CA ASP A 57 -4.07 0.34 11.43
C ASP A 57 -4.10 0.97 12.82
N SER A 58 -2.99 1.60 13.24
CA SER A 58 -2.90 2.25 14.55
C SER A 58 -3.85 3.44 14.67
N ALA A 59 -4.07 4.19 13.59
CA ALA A 59 -5.01 5.31 13.56
C ALA A 59 -6.47 4.84 13.61
N ILE A 60 -6.79 3.69 12.98
CA ILE A 60 -8.10 3.03 13.12
C ILE A 60 -8.28 2.54 14.56
N GLU A 61 -7.29 1.87 15.16
CA GLU A 61 -7.35 1.40 16.55
C GLU A 61 -7.57 2.55 17.55
N ASP A 62 -6.93 3.71 17.36
CA ASP A 62 -7.18 4.91 18.20
C ASP A 62 -8.59 5.50 17.99
N GLU A 63 -9.10 5.44 16.75
CA GLU A 63 -10.50 5.79 16.44
C GLU A 63 -11.49 4.76 16.97
N GLU A 64 -11.12 3.48 17.05
CA GLU A 64 -11.95 2.36 17.50
C GLU A 64 -12.30 2.49 18.99
N ILE A 65 -11.40 3.07 19.78
CA ILE A 65 -11.66 3.45 21.18
C ILE A 65 -12.78 4.51 21.27
N ARG A 66 -13.06 5.25 20.19
CA ARG A 66 -14.02 6.38 20.14
C ARG A 66 -15.25 6.17 19.24
N ASN A 67 -15.32 5.10 18.41
CA ASN A 67 -16.33 4.92 17.35
C ASN A 67 -17.17 3.62 17.46
N LEU A 68 -18.31 3.59 16.76
CA LEU A 68 -19.23 2.44 16.69
C LEU A 68 -18.62 1.24 15.92
N PRO A 69 -18.94 -0.01 16.33
CA PRO A 69 -18.36 -1.25 15.77
C PRO A 69 -18.64 -1.51 14.28
N GLU A 70 -19.65 -0.87 13.69
CA GLU A 70 -20.00 -1.05 12.26
C GLU A 70 -19.02 -0.33 11.31
N VAL A 71 -18.53 0.85 11.71
CA VAL A 71 -17.50 1.59 10.94
C VAL A 71 -16.16 0.85 10.99
N ASN A 72 -15.91 0.12 12.08
CA ASN A 72 -14.69 -0.65 12.26
C ASN A 72 -14.57 -1.82 11.28
N TRP A 73 -15.67 -2.57 11.05
CA TRP A 73 -15.64 -3.69 10.08
C TRP A 73 -15.21 -3.20 8.69
N GLN A 74 -15.80 -2.14 8.17
CA GLN A 74 -15.47 -1.65 6.83
C GLN A 74 -13.99 -1.25 6.70
N LEU A 75 -13.40 -0.68 7.75
CA LEU A 75 -11.99 -0.31 7.79
C LEU A 75 -11.08 -1.54 7.85
N VAL A 76 -11.44 -2.55 8.64
CA VAL A 76 -10.74 -3.85 8.70
C VAL A 76 -10.80 -4.57 7.36
N GLU A 77 -11.94 -4.56 6.67
CA GLU A 77 -12.10 -5.18 5.35
C GLU A 77 -11.25 -4.46 4.29
N LYS A 78 -11.22 -3.12 4.31
CA LYS A 78 -10.39 -2.29 3.43
C LYS A 78 -8.90 -2.55 3.65
N LYS A 79 -8.45 -2.68 4.91
CA LYS A 79 -7.09 -3.09 5.26
C LYS A 79 -6.74 -4.47 4.67
N GLN A 80 -7.62 -5.45 4.79
CA GLN A 80 -7.37 -6.80 4.24
C GLN A 80 -7.22 -6.80 2.72
N LEU A 81 -8.00 -5.97 2.02
CA LEU A 81 -7.86 -5.76 0.57
C LEU A 81 -6.49 -5.17 0.23
N MET A 82 -6.04 -4.14 0.94
CA MET A 82 -4.71 -3.54 0.73
C MET A 82 -3.58 -4.54 0.95
N ILE A 83 -3.67 -5.37 1.99
CA ILE A 83 -2.68 -6.43 2.26
C ILE A 83 -2.64 -7.46 1.13
N ARG A 84 -3.82 -7.90 0.65
CA ARG A 84 -3.93 -8.88 -0.44
C ARG A 84 -3.34 -8.32 -1.74
N GLU A 85 -3.61 -7.05 -2.05
CA GLU A 85 -3.05 -6.39 -3.23
C GLU A 85 -1.52 -6.24 -3.12
N LEU A 86 -1.00 -5.80 -1.97
CA LEU A 86 0.44 -5.67 -1.74
C LEU A 86 1.16 -7.02 -1.90
N ASN A 87 0.58 -8.10 -1.36
CA ASN A 87 1.15 -9.44 -1.47
C ASN A 87 1.17 -9.95 -2.93
N SER A 88 0.22 -9.53 -3.79
CA SER A 88 0.25 -9.87 -5.21
C SER A 88 1.52 -9.34 -5.89
N TYR A 89 1.93 -8.11 -5.60
CA TYR A 89 3.16 -7.52 -6.14
C TYR A 89 4.44 -8.18 -5.59
N VAL A 90 4.41 -8.72 -4.36
CA VAL A 90 5.54 -9.51 -3.83
C VAL A 90 5.70 -10.83 -4.58
N THR A 91 4.59 -11.49 -4.93
CA THR A 91 4.60 -12.75 -5.69
C THR A 91 5.08 -12.54 -7.12
N MET A 92 4.68 -11.44 -7.78
CA MET A 92 5.19 -11.05 -9.10
C MET A 92 6.71 -10.85 -9.12
N ARG A 93 7.33 -10.54 -7.97
CA ARG A 93 8.78 -10.38 -7.83
C ARG A 93 9.56 -11.68 -7.65
N LYS A 94 8.87 -12.81 -7.42
CA LYS A 94 9.46 -14.14 -7.17
C LYS A 94 9.47 -15.06 -8.40
N THR A 95 8.90 -14.62 -9.51
CA THR A 95 8.97 -15.30 -10.81
C THR A 95 10.09 -14.67 -11.63
#